data_AF-A0A933YPS7-F1
#
_entry.id   AF-A0A933YPS7-F1
#
_cell.length_a   1.000
_cell.length_b   1.000
_cell.length_c   1.000
_cell.angle_alpha   90.00
_cell.angle_beta   90.00
_cell.angle_gamma   90.00
#
_symmetry.space_group_name_H-M   'P 1'
#
loop_
_entity.id
_entity.type
_entity.pdbx_description
1 polymer ?
#
loop_
_entity_poly.entity_id
_entity_poly.type
_entity_poly.pdbx_seq_one_letter_code
_entity_poly.pdbx_strand_id
1 'polypeptide(L)'
;MQTPDNAVRDFEEIDSTFGMMGDRRIAIGVGYILSYLNFSPAHVDSCLNQVLALSRKHRLPVLIHLDGENYWGYRPDLWNWWDPAKPGYDPANKYNVEWHDWSPDSAVKLGWRNWGEQRRVLPAPNLMSPPLRQACDSAMRRLVPIVRNWWRALPDSLKYLFVGINVGWESAIGVNNWYYPNGNALLDQPEAKDPIYGLNILAFPSRAVQPIGYAAVSTLGLAMPAGRRLDSLSRQAHSGQLTAEHVAEVVRIHLEDLSKICHDLGIPREHVFTHCGGWGKGDPTSYAAVNKYSCPGWSFYDYAYDVTEDINTMSALRTSDAPYWAATEWWYKGDRGKGQMEWLLAIANTLSIPKVKYMCIYNWEAIRANQAAVAAIRVGTKFR
;
A
#
# COMPACT_ATOMS: atom_id res chain seq x y z
N MET A 1 11.92 -4.28 10.91
CA MET A 1 11.70 -5.59 10.26
C MET A 1 10.49 -6.24 10.90
N GLN A 2 9.57 -6.82 10.15
CA GLN A 2 8.35 -7.43 10.71
C GLN A 2 8.69 -8.66 11.58
N THR A 3 8.60 -8.52 12.90
CA THR A 3 8.85 -9.60 13.87
C THR A 3 7.80 -9.57 15.00
N PRO A 4 7.54 -10.72 15.65
CA PRO A 4 6.66 -10.77 16.82
C PRO A 4 7.14 -9.84 17.95
N ASP A 5 8.45 -9.76 18.21
CA ASP A 5 9.01 -8.90 19.26
C ASP A 5 8.82 -7.41 18.98
N ASN A 6 8.92 -6.99 17.71
CA ASN A 6 8.62 -5.61 17.34
C ASN A 6 7.13 -5.30 17.59
N ALA A 7 6.22 -6.24 17.31
CA ALA A 7 4.81 -6.05 17.64
C ALA A 7 4.59 -5.86 19.15
N VAL A 8 5.25 -6.66 20.00
CA VAL A 8 5.14 -6.51 21.47
C VAL A 8 5.56 -5.10 21.89
N ARG A 9 6.75 -4.66 21.46
CA ARG A 9 7.28 -3.33 21.79
C ARG A 9 6.32 -2.22 21.32
N ASP A 10 5.85 -2.30 20.08
CA ASP A 10 5.02 -1.25 19.50
C ASP A 10 3.66 -1.14 20.24
N PHE A 11 3.05 -2.27 20.63
CA PHE A 11 1.81 -2.25 21.43
C PHE A 11 2.03 -1.71 22.85
N GLU A 12 3.10 -2.13 23.53
CA GLU A 12 3.44 -1.65 24.87
C GLU A 12 3.76 -0.14 24.86
N GLU A 13 4.42 0.35 23.82
CA GLU A 13 4.74 1.76 23.66
C GLU A 13 3.50 2.62 23.39
N ILE A 14 2.61 2.16 22.51
CA ILE A 14 1.36 2.88 22.21
C ILE A 14 0.45 2.90 23.45
N ASP A 15 0.33 1.77 24.16
CA ASP A 15 -0.46 1.67 25.39
C ASP A 15 0.11 2.56 26.50
N SER A 16 1.42 2.52 26.75
CA SER A 16 2.05 3.40 27.76
C SER A 16 1.97 4.88 27.39
N THR A 17 1.97 5.21 26.10
CA THR A 17 1.89 6.59 25.63
C THR A 17 0.47 7.14 25.70
N PHE A 18 -0.55 6.40 25.28
CA PHE A 18 -1.91 6.95 25.15
C PHE A 18 -2.90 6.40 26.17
N GLY A 19 -2.59 5.27 26.81
CA GLY A 19 -3.43 4.56 27.76
C GLY A 19 -4.66 3.91 27.14
N MET A 20 -5.48 3.29 27.98
CA MET A 20 -6.76 2.71 27.57
C MET A 20 -7.76 3.80 27.15
N MET A 21 -8.35 3.63 25.96
CA MET A 21 -9.27 4.59 25.34
C MET A 21 -10.73 4.10 25.26
N GLY A 22 -11.08 3.08 26.05
CA GLY A 22 -12.43 2.52 26.09
C GLY A 22 -13.49 3.61 26.28
N ASP A 23 -14.55 3.57 25.46
CA ASP A 23 -15.70 4.49 25.41
C ASP A 23 -15.49 5.84 24.72
N ARG A 24 -14.34 6.09 24.08
CA ARG A 24 -14.16 7.31 23.26
C ARG A 24 -14.68 7.12 21.84
N ARG A 25 -15.25 8.19 21.28
CA ARG A 25 -15.65 8.26 19.87
C ARG A 25 -14.48 8.00 18.91
N ILE A 26 -13.28 8.43 19.29
CA ILE A 26 -12.03 8.18 18.56
C ILE A 26 -11.09 7.39 19.48
N ALA A 27 -10.70 6.19 19.03
CA ALA A 27 -9.74 5.33 19.71
C ALA A 27 -8.38 5.37 19.01
N ILE A 28 -7.31 5.23 19.78
CA ILE A 28 -5.96 4.99 19.25
C ILE A 28 -5.76 3.48 19.11
N GLY A 29 -5.21 3.08 17.97
CA GLY A 29 -4.94 1.69 17.64
C GLY A 29 -3.61 1.53 16.90
N VAL A 30 -3.34 0.31 16.48
CA VAL A 30 -2.10 -0.08 15.79
C VAL A 30 -2.42 -0.53 14.37
N GLY A 31 -1.78 0.09 13.38
CA GLY A 31 -1.70 -0.45 12.02
C GLY A 31 -0.49 -1.36 11.91
N TYR A 32 -0.66 -2.59 11.43
CA TYR A 32 0.45 -3.54 11.34
C TYR A 32 0.55 -4.15 9.94
N ILE A 33 1.73 -4.02 9.33
CA ILE A 33 2.01 -4.49 7.97
C ILE A 33 2.52 -5.93 8.00
N LEU A 34 1.91 -6.76 7.16
CA LEU A 34 2.28 -8.15 6.91
C LEU A 34 2.71 -8.29 5.44
N SER A 35 4.02 -8.24 5.19
CA SER A 35 4.60 -8.50 3.86
C SER A 35 4.61 -10.00 3.57
N TYR A 36 3.47 -10.52 3.14
CA TYR A 36 3.19 -11.96 3.13
C TYR A 36 3.92 -12.74 2.03
N LEU A 37 4.58 -12.07 1.09
CA LEU A 37 5.51 -12.67 0.12
C LEU A 37 7.00 -12.46 0.48
N ASN A 38 7.29 -11.66 1.50
CA ASN A 38 8.67 -11.37 1.91
C ASN A 38 9.21 -12.34 2.97
N PHE A 39 8.33 -13.03 3.68
CA PHE A 39 8.69 -13.96 4.75
C PHE A 39 8.01 -15.31 4.54
N SER A 40 8.49 -16.34 5.25
CA SER A 40 7.87 -17.65 5.19
C SER A 40 6.42 -17.62 5.70
N PRO A 41 5.52 -18.47 5.17
CA PRO A 41 4.13 -18.54 5.63
C PRO A 41 3.98 -18.65 7.15
N ALA A 42 4.76 -19.54 7.77
CA ALA A 42 4.75 -19.76 9.21
C ALA A 42 5.17 -18.50 10.02
N HIS A 43 6.16 -17.74 9.53
CA HIS A 43 6.56 -16.48 10.16
C HIS A 43 5.44 -15.44 10.11
N VAL A 44 4.79 -15.31 8.96
CA VAL A 44 3.67 -14.37 8.77
C VAL A 44 2.48 -14.76 9.65
N ASP A 45 2.16 -16.06 9.74
CA ASP A 45 1.12 -16.57 10.64
C ASP A 45 1.43 -16.27 12.10
N SER A 46 2.69 -16.48 12.53
CA SER A 46 3.11 -16.17 13.89
C SER A 46 3.00 -14.68 14.20
N CYS A 47 3.43 -13.81 13.28
CA CYS A 47 3.31 -12.36 13.44
C CYS A 47 1.83 -11.94 13.56
N LEU A 48 0.97 -12.46 12.67
CA LEU A 48 -0.45 -12.13 12.68
C LEU A 48 -1.11 -12.55 14.00
N ASN A 49 -0.90 -13.79 14.44
CA ASN A 49 -1.48 -14.27 15.70
C ASN A 49 -0.99 -13.44 16.91
N GLN A 50 0.29 -13.06 16.93
CA GLN A 50 0.85 -12.21 17.98
C GLN A 50 0.15 -10.84 18.02
N VAL A 51 -0.01 -10.19 16.87
CA VAL A 51 -0.67 -8.88 16.76
C VAL A 51 -2.12 -8.95 17.23
N LEU A 52 -2.87 -9.97 16.82
CA LEU A 52 -4.26 -10.17 17.23
C LEU A 52 -4.39 -10.45 18.74
N ALA A 53 -3.44 -11.18 19.33
CA ALA A 53 -3.38 -11.43 20.77
C ALA A 53 -3.05 -10.14 21.54
N LEU A 54 -2.09 -9.34 21.06
CA LEU A 54 -1.71 -8.06 21.67
C LEU A 54 -2.84 -7.04 21.60
N SER A 55 -3.56 -6.95 20.47
CA SER A 55 -4.76 -6.12 20.35
C SER A 55 -5.78 -6.42 21.43
N ARG A 56 -6.03 -7.71 21.70
CA ARG A 56 -6.93 -8.11 22.79
C ARG A 56 -6.36 -7.80 24.18
N LYS A 57 -5.07 -8.08 24.41
CA LYS A 57 -4.38 -7.86 25.70
C LYS A 57 -4.40 -6.38 26.10
N HIS A 58 -4.05 -5.49 25.18
CA HIS A 58 -3.94 -4.05 25.40
C HIS A 58 -5.25 -3.29 25.10
N ARG A 59 -6.27 -3.99 24.57
CA ARG A 59 -7.56 -3.41 24.15
C ARG A 59 -7.40 -2.26 23.15
N LEU A 60 -6.39 -2.35 22.29
CA LEU A 60 -6.11 -1.41 21.22
C LEU A 60 -6.69 -1.93 19.89
N PRO A 61 -7.48 -1.14 19.15
CA PRO A 61 -7.93 -1.51 17.82
C PRO A 61 -6.76 -1.77 16.88
N VAL A 62 -6.97 -2.69 15.94
CA VAL A 62 -5.95 -3.08 14.97
C VAL A 62 -6.48 -2.99 13.54
N LEU A 63 -5.63 -2.45 12.68
CA LEU A 63 -5.75 -2.51 11.22
C LEU A 63 -4.68 -3.47 10.70
N ILE A 64 -5.10 -4.54 10.03
CA ILE A 64 -4.17 -5.50 9.44
C ILE A 64 -3.89 -5.09 7.99
N HIS A 65 -2.65 -4.72 7.69
CA HIS A 65 -2.24 -4.30 6.35
C HIS A 65 -1.54 -5.47 5.65
N LEU A 66 -2.12 -5.99 4.58
CA LEU A 66 -1.62 -7.13 3.81
C LEU A 66 -0.87 -6.65 2.56
N ASP A 67 0.46 -6.81 2.57
CA ASP A 67 1.34 -6.44 1.45
C ASP A 67 1.88 -7.67 0.71
N GLY A 68 1.67 -7.70 -0.60
CA GLY A 68 2.21 -8.71 -1.50
C GLY A 68 2.94 -8.13 -2.72
N GLU A 69 3.27 -6.84 -2.71
CA GLU A 69 3.78 -6.16 -3.92
C GLU A 69 5.05 -5.35 -3.65
N ASN A 70 5.25 -4.83 -2.44
CA ASN A 70 6.41 -4.00 -2.14
C ASN A 70 7.64 -4.80 -1.71
N TYR A 71 7.43 -5.93 -1.04
CA TYR A 71 8.49 -6.84 -0.62
C TYR A 71 8.06 -8.30 -0.86
N TRP A 72 8.92 -9.03 -1.56
CA TRP A 72 8.64 -10.39 -2.04
C TRP A 72 9.89 -11.27 -2.10
N GLY A 73 10.84 -11.01 -1.19
CA GLY A 73 12.14 -11.69 -1.16
C GLY A 73 12.08 -13.18 -0.82
N TYR A 74 10.99 -13.67 -0.22
CA TYR A 74 10.78 -15.10 0.01
C TYR A 74 10.27 -15.84 -1.23
N ARG A 75 10.04 -15.12 -2.33
CA ARG A 75 9.56 -15.67 -3.60
C ARG A 75 10.54 -15.47 -4.76
N PRO A 76 11.82 -15.89 -4.64
CA PRO A 76 12.77 -15.79 -5.75
C PRO A 76 12.33 -16.60 -6.97
N ASP A 77 11.50 -17.62 -6.77
CA ASP A 77 10.81 -18.39 -7.81
C ASP A 77 9.86 -17.55 -8.66
N LEU A 78 9.53 -16.33 -8.26
CA LEU A 78 8.72 -15.40 -9.06
C LEU A 78 9.56 -14.37 -9.80
N TRP A 79 10.75 -13.98 -9.34
CA TRP A 79 11.44 -12.82 -9.90
C TRP A 79 12.85 -13.08 -10.40
N ASN A 80 13.53 -14.14 -9.96
CA ASN A 80 14.90 -14.40 -10.40
C ASN A 80 14.87 -15.01 -11.82
N TRP A 81 15.09 -14.17 -12.83
CA TRP A 81 15.16 -14.61 -14.23
C TRP A 81 16.57 -14.55 -14.83
N TRP A 82 17.55 -14.01 -14.10
CA TRP A 82 18.86 -13.65 -14.66
C TRP A 82 20.06 -14.29 -13.96
N ASP A 83 19.93 -14.76 -12.71
CA ASP A 83 21.05 -15.28 -11.93
C ASP A 83 20.93 -16.80 -11.69
N PRO A 84 21.55 -17.65 -12.53
CA PRO A 84 21.48 -19.11 -12.42
C PRO A 84 22.16 -19.68 -11.18
N ALA A 85 22.96 -18.87 -10.46
CA ALA A 85 23.61 -19.31 -9.24
C ALA A 85 22.75 -19.05 -7.99
N LYS A 86 21.64 -18.31 -8.11
CA LYS A 86 20.74 -17.99 -7.00
C LYS A 86 19.45 -18.80 -7.02
N PRO A 87 18.80 -19.02 -5.84
CA PRO A 87 17.54 -19.73 -5.76
C PRO A 87 16.47 -19.17 -6.70
N GLY A 88 15.54 -20.03 -7.12
CA GLY A 88 14.38 -19.64 -7.92
C GLY A 88 14.69 -19.19 -9.34
N TYR A 89 15.92 -19.35 -9.84
CA TYR A 89 16.27 -19.01 -11.21
C TYR A 89 15.40 -19.77 -12.21
N ASP A 90 14.67 -19.01 -13.02
CA ASP A 90 13.99 -19.48 -14.21
C ASP A 90 13.93 -18.31 -15.21
N PRO A 91 14.47 -18.41 -16.43
CA PRO A 91 14.37 -17.35 -17.43
C PRO A 91 12.91 -16.92 -17.74
N ALA A 92 11.92 -17.78 -17.47
CA ALA A 92 10.49 -17.44 -17.59
C ALA A 92 10.01 -16.46 -16.51
N ASN A 93 10.73 -16.28 -15.41
CA ASN A 93 10.38 -15.29 -14.37
C ASN A 93 10.39 -13.84 -14.90
N LYS A 94 10.97 -13.60 -16.09
CA LYS A 94 10.87 -12.30 -16.77
C LYS A 94 9.42 -11.87 -17.01
N TYR A 95 8.45 -12.80 -17.10
CA TYR A 95 7.03 -12.47 -17.25
C TYR A 95 6.32 -12.06 -15.94
N ASN A 96 6.96 -12.28 -14.80
CA ASN A 96 6.41 -11.98 -13.48
C ASN A 96 6.91 -10.66 -12.90
N VAL A 97 7.86 -10.01 -13.58
CA VAL A 97 8.40 -8.70 -13.22
C VAL A 97 8.04 -7.67 -14.29
N GLU A 98 8.14 -6.39 -13.93
CA GLU A 98 7.89 -5.32 -14.87
C GLU A 98 8.92 -5.22 -15.98
N TRP A 99 8.49 -4.63 -17.09
CA TRP A 99 9.28 -4.37 -18.28
C TRP A 99 9.36 -2.87 -18.52
N HIS A 100 10.44 -2.44 -19.18
CA HIS A 100 10.61 -1.04 -19.57
C HIS A 100 10.36 -0.78 -21.07
N ASP A 101 9.87 -1.80 -21.80
CA ASP A 101 9.39 -1.75 -23.19
C ASP A 101 8.39 -2.90 -23.44
N TRP A 102 7.78 -2.97 -24.63
CA TRP A 102 6.79 -3.99 -25.04
C TRP A 102 7.33 -5.41 -25.21
N SER A 103 8.60 -5.65 -24.87
CA SER A 103 9.25 -6.96 -24.98
C SER A 103 9.68 -7.49 -23.61
N PRO A 104 9.49 -8.79 -23.32
CA PRO A 104 10.02 -9.41 -22.11
C PRO A 104 11.56 -9.37 -22.00
N ASP A 105 12.28 -9.08 -23.09
CA ASP A 105 13.73 -8.90 -23.05
C ASP A 105 14.14 -7.60 -22.34
N SER A 106 13.19 -6.69 -22.14
CA SER A 106 13.33 -5.46 -21.34
C SER A 106 12.92 -5.64 -19.87
N ALA A 107 12.79 -6.87 -19.39
CA ALA A 107 12.48 -7.14 -18.00
C ALA A 107 13.51 -6.50 -17.05
N VAL A 108 13.03 -5.92 -15.96
CA VAL A 108 13.91 -5.31 -14.95
C VAL A 108 14.44 -6.37 -13.98
N LYS A 109 15.66 -6.16 -13.46
CA LYS A 109 16.34 -7.04 -12.50
C LYS A 109 16.39 -6.45 -11.08
N LEU A 110 16.10 -5.16 -10.97
CA LEU A 110 16.09 -4.39 -9.73
C LEU A 110 15.24 -3.13 -9.95
N GLY A 111 14.94 -2.44 -8.86
CA GLY A 111 14.42 -1.09 -8.90
C GLY A 111 14.93 -0.26 -7.74
N TRP A 112 14.41 0.95 -7.62
CA TRP A 112 14.73 1.92 -6.59
C TRP A 112 13.48 2.36 -5.85
N ARG A 113 13.65 2.69 -4.58
CA ARG A 113 12.63 3.22 -3.69
C ARG A 113 13.27 4.29 -2.80
N ASN A 114 12.49 5.30 -2.40
CA ASN A 114 12.92 6.29 -1.41
C ASN A 114 11.79 6.60 -0.42
N TRP A 115 11.94 6.12 0.81
CA TRP A 115 11.08 6.43 1.95
C TRP A 115 11.84 7.21 3.03
N GLY A 116 12.64 8.19 2.59
CA GLY A 116 13.56 8.99 3.41
C GLY A 116 15.02 8.79 3.04
N GLU A 117 15.34 7.63 2.47
CA GLU A 117 16.64 7.29 1.89
C GLU A 117 16.42 6.41 0.66
N GLN A 118 17.16 6.67 -0.42
CA GLN A 118 17.12 5.85 -1.62
C GLN A 118 17.81 4.51 -1.38
N ARG A 119 17.16 3.42 -1.81
CA ARG A 119 17.70 2.06 -1.73
C ARG A 119 17.37 1.28 -2.99
N ARG A 120 18.25 0.35 -3.35
CA ARG A 120 17.93 -0.70 -4.33
C ARG A 120 16.94 -1.68 -3.72
N VAL A 121 15.99 -2.12 -4.53
CA VAL A 121 14.99 -3.13 -4.18
C VAL A 121 14.91 -4.18 -5.28
N LEU A 122 14.27 -5.31 -4.96
CA LEU A 122 13.89 -6.33 -5.95
C LEU A 122 13.05 -5.70 -7.07
N PRO A 123 13.05 -6.28 -8.28
CA PRO A 123 12.31 -5.73 -9.41
C PRO A 123 10.84 -5.52 -9.06
N ALA A 124 10.22 -4.51 -9.66
CA ALA A 124 8.78 -4.29 -9.51
C ALA A 124 8.03 -5.51 -10.08
N PRO A 125 7.03 -6.06 -9.36
CA PRO A 125 6.26 -7.19 -9.84
C PRO A 125 5.34 -6.75 -10.99
N ASN A 126 5.17 -7.63 -11.99
CA ASN A 126 4.06 -7.53 -12.93
C ASN A 126 2.76 -7.83 -12.18
N LEU A 127 2.00 -6.80 -11.81
CA LEU A 127 0.79 -6.95 -10.98
C LEU A 127 -0.29 -7.84 -11.61
N MET A 128 -0.24 -8.03 -12.94
CA MET A 128 -1.19 -8.86 -13.68
C MET A 128 -0.67 -10.28 -13.95
N SER A 129 0.57 -10.59 -13.59
CA SER A 129 1.16 -11.93 -13.73
C SER A 129 0.29 -12.99 -13.03
N PRO A 130 -0.13 -14.07 -13.73
CA PRO A 130 -0.91 -15.12 -13.09
C PRO A 130 -0.19 -15.80 -11.91
N PRO A 131 1.11 -16.16 -11.99
CA PRO A 131 1.85 -16.66 -10.82
C PRO A 131 1.86 -15.71 -9.61
N LEU A 132 2.03 -14.40 -9.83
CA LEU A 132 1.98 -13.42 -8.74
C LEU A 132 0.58 -13.33 -8.13
N ARG A 133 -0.46 -13.18 -8.96
CA ARG A 133 -1.85 -13.10 -8.48
C ARG A 133 -2.25 -14.37 -7.71
N GLN A 134 -1.82 -15.53 -8.17
CA GLN A 134 -2.00 -16.80 -7.45
C GLN A 134 -1.26 -16.83 -6.11
N ALA A 135 -0.06 -16.27 -6.03
CA ALA A 135 0.69 -16.15 -4.79
C ALA A 135 -0.05 -15.25 -3.76
N CYS A 136 -0.57 -14.10 -4.21
CA CYS A 136 -1.36 -13.21 -3.37
C CYS A 136 -2.66 -13.87 -2.91
N ASP A 137 -3.42 -14.48 -3.82
CA ASP A 137 -4.65 -15.21 -3.49
C ASP A 137 -4.39 -16.32 -2.46
N SER A 138 -3.36 -17.14 -2.67
CA SER A 138 -3.01 -18.24 -1.76
C SER A 138 -2.64 -17.73 -0.36
N ALA A 139 -1.86 -16.64 -0.28
CA ALA A 139 -1.48 -16.04 0.99
C ALA A 139 -2.69 -15.43 1.70
N MET A 140 -3.53 -14.68 1.00
CA MET A 140 -4.71 -14.04 1.58
C MET A 140 -5.78 -15.07 2.00
N ARG A 141 -5.98 -16.14 1.24
CA ARG A 141 -6.87 -17.26 1.63
C ARG A 141 -6.42 -17.99 2.89
N ARG A 142 -5.14 -17.92 3.24
CA ARG A 142 -4.62 -18.40 4.52
C ARG A 142 -4.80 -17.38 5.65
N LEU A 143 -4.45 -16.11 5.41
CA LEU A 143 -4.39 -15.06 6.44
C LEU A 143 -5.76 -14.48 6.82
N VAL A 144 -6.62 -14.21 5.84
CA VAL A 144 -7.93 -13.57 6.07
C VAL A 144 -8.83 -14.40 6.98
N PRO A 145 -8.92 -15.75 6.85
CA PRO A 145 -9.69 -16.55 7.79
C PRO A 145 -9.20 -16.46 9.24
N ILE A 146 -7.90 -16.29 9.49
CA ILE A 146 -7.35 -16.10 10.84
C ILE A 146 -7.93 -14.81 11.45
N VAL A 147 -7.85 -13.69 10.72
CA VAL A 147 -8.42 -12.39 11.13
C VAL A 147 -9.92 -12.49 11.36
N ARG A 148 -10.66 -13.08 10.40
CA ARG A 148 -12.12 -13.22 10.47
C ARG A 148 -12.54 -14.06 11.67
N ASN A 149 -11.90 -15.20 11.89
CA ASN A 149 -12.26 -16.11 12.97
C ASN A 149 -11.96 -15.48 14.33
N TRP A 150 -10.81 -14.78 14.47
CA TRP A 150 -10.50 -13.98 15.65
C TRP A 150 -11.57 -12.92 15.91
N TRP A 151 -11.90 -12.11 14.91
CA TRP A 151 -12.89 -11.04 15.04
C TRP A 151 -14.28 -11.60 15.42
N ARG A 152 -14.71 -12.70 14.80
CA ARG A 152 -15.97 -13.38 15.13
C ARG A 152 -16.00 -13.93 16.56
N ALA A 153 -14.86 -14.43 17.06
CA ALA A 153 -14.74 -14.95 18.41
C ALA A 153 -14.67 -13.86 19.51
N LEU A 154 -14.44 -12.59 19.16
CA LEU A 154 -14.51 -11.49 20.12
C LEU A 154 -15.93 -11.34 20.69
N PRO A 155 -16.09 -11.05 21.99
CA PRO A 155 -17.33 -10.55 22.55
C PRO A 155 -17.80 -9.27 21.83
N ASP A 156 -19.10 -8.99 21.83
CA ASP A 156 -19.67 -7.80 21.19
C ASP A 156 -19.03 -6.50 21.68
N SER A 157 -18.76 -6.42 22.99
CA SER A 157 -18.09 -5.28 23.62
C SER A 157 -16.64 -5.08 23.17
N LEU A 158 -16.04 -6.03 22.44
CA LEU A 158 -14.68 -5.95 21.91
C LEU A 158 -14.62 -5.95 20.38
N LYS A 159 -15.76 -5.97 19.66
CA LYS A 159 -15.77 -5.97 18.18
C LYS A 159 -15.09 -4.75 17.58
N TYR A 160 -15.07 -3.64 18.31
CA TYR A 160 -14.38 -2.40 17.94
C TYR A 160 -12.86 -2.58 17.78
N LEU A 161 -12.28 -3.65 18.32
CA LEU A 161 -10.86 -3.94 18.15
C LEU A 161 -10.49 -4.24 16.69
N PHE A 162 -11.44 -4.68 15.87
CA PHE A 162 -11.20 -4.88 14.45
C PHE A 162 -11.56 -3.62 13.67
N VAL A 163 -10.54 -2.86 13.24
CA VAL A 163 -10.75 -1.71 12.35
C VAL A 163 -11.04 -2.21 10.94
N GLY A 164 -10.20 -3.12 10.44
CA GLY A 164 -10.34 -3.70 9.11
C GLY A 164 -9.06 -4.35 8.60
N ILE A 165 -9.08 -4.68 7.32
CA ILE A 165 -7.95 -5.15 6.52
C ILE A 165 -7.64 -4.08 5.47
N ASN A 166 -6.41 -3.61 5.43
CA ASN A 166 -5.88 -2.77 4.36
C ASN A 166 -5.18 -3.66 3.31
N VAL A 167 -5.52 -3.53 2.03
CA VAL A 167 -4.98 -4.35 0.93
C VAL A 167 -4.28 -3.48 -0.10
N GLY A 168 -3.18 -4.02 -0.67
CA GLY A 168 -2.21 -3.22 -1.41
C GLY A 168 -1.39 -2.35 -0.45
N TRP A 169 -0.28 -1.77 -0.91
CA TRP A 169 0.52 -0.84 -0.12
C TRP A 169 1.03 0.26 -1.04
N GLU A 170 0.26 1.34 -1.09
CA GLU A 170 0.47 2.41 -2.07
C GLU A 170 0.61 1.84 -3.50
N SER A 171 -0.33 0.95 -3.86
CA SER A 171 -0.31 0.24 -5.14
C SER A 171 -0.23 1.24 -6.28
N ALA A 172 0.89 1.18 -7.02
CA ALA A 172 1.20 2.01 -8.16
C ALA A 172 2.41 1.42 -8.89
N ILE A 173 2.46 1.56 -10.21
CA ILE A 173 3.62 1.14 -11.00
C ILE A 173 4.54 2.33 -11.23
N GLY A 174 5.84 2.17 -10.97
CA GLY A 174 6.83 3.22 -11.17
C GLY A 174 6.84 4.33 -10.11
N VAL A 175 6.17 4.12 -8.96
CA VAL A 175 6.15 5.08 -7.84
C VAL A 175 6.95 4.55 -6.65
N ASN A 176 6.48 3.48 -6.00
CA ASN A 176 7.18 2.87 -4.86
C ASN A 176 8.25 1.86 -5.28
N ASN A 177 8.33 1.54 -6.55
CA ASN A 177 9.41 0.76 -7.12
C ASN A 177 9.60 1.28 -8.55
N TRP A 178 10.57 2.16 -8.75
CA TRP A 178 10.85 2.76 -10.05
C TRP A 178 12.15 2.22 -10.63
N TYR A 179 12.34 2.47 -11.93
CA TYR A 179 13.50 2.01 -12.67
C TYR A 179 14.21 3.21 -13.29
N TYR A 180 15.52 3.32 -13.09
CA TYR A 180 16.32 4.31 -13.81
C TYR A 180 16.64 3.82 -15.24
N PRO A 181 16.87 4.75 -16.19
CA PRO A 181 17.37 4.40 -17.51
C PRO A 181 18.61 3.49 -17.42
N ASN A 182 18.57 2.36 -18.14
CA ASN A 182 19.60 1.32 -18.11
C ASN A 182 19.91 0.75 -16.71
N GLY A 183 18.95 0.78 -15.79
CA GLY A 183 19.14 0.36 -14.41
C GLY A 183 19.73 -1.04 -14.23
N ASN A 184 19.39 -2.01 -15.09
CA ASN A 184 19.95 -3.36 -15.07
C ASN A 184 21.49 -3.39 -15.14
N ALA A 185 22.13 -2.39 -15.76
CA ALA A 185 23.59 -2.27 -15.84
C ALA A 185 24.23 -1.85 -14.50
N LEU A 186 23.43 -1.38 -13.54
CA LEU A 186 23.89 -0.96 -12.21
C LEU A 186 23.87 -2.10 -11.19
N LEU A 187 23.22 -3.24 -11.50
CA LEU A 187 23.03 -4.35 -10.56
C LEU A 187 24.33 -4.80 -9.88
N ASP A 188 25.38 -4.99 -10.68
CA ASP A 188 26.70 -5.48 -10.22
C ASP A 188 27.67 -4.32 -9.89
N GLN A 189 27.20 -3.08 -9.90
CA GLN A 189 28.00 -1.90 -9.58
C GLN A 189 27.77 -1.46 -8.13
N PRO A 190 28.74 -0.78 -7.47
CA PRO A 190 28.53 -0.18 -6.15
C PRO A 190 27.36 0.81 -6.14
N GLU A 191 26.58 0.84 -5.06
CA GLU A 191 25.42 1.76 -4.91
C GLU A 191 25.79 3.25 -5.02
N ALA A 192 27.04 3.62 -4.73
CA ALA A 192 27.55 4.98 -4.91
C ALA A 192 27.51 5.46 -6.38
N LYS A 193 27.31 4.55 -7.35
CA LYS A 193 27.13 4.87 -8.77
C LYS A 193 25.66 5.00 -9.18
N ASP A 194 24.72 4.79 -8.27
CA ASP A 194 23.31 4.95 -8.57
C ASP A 194 22.98 6.43 -8.84
N PRO A 195 22.04 6.71 -9.76
CA PRO A 195 21.51 8.05 -9.91
C PRO A 195 20.89 8.55 -8.60
N ILE A 196 21.09 9.83 -8.28
CA ILE A 196 20.63 10.43 -7.00
C ILE A 196 19.41 11.35 -7.16
N TYR A 197 18.82 11.42 -8.37
CA TYR A 197 17.63 12.22 -8.63
C TYR A 197 16.36 11.41 -8.36
N GLY A 198 15.34 12.06 -7.81
CA GLY A 198 14.06 11.43 -7.50
C GLY A 198 13.03 11.50 -8.62
N LEU A 199 11.83 11.02 -8.32
CA LEU A 199 10.67 11.07 -9.21
C LEU A 199 10.16 12.51 -9.38
N ASN A 200 9.75 12.84 -10.60
CA ASN A 200 8.84 13.97 -10.84
C ASN A 200 7.40 13.46 -10.84
N ILE A 201 6.67 13.73 -9.75
CA ILE A 201 5.30 13.25 -9.55
C ILE A 201 4.28 13.79 -10.57
N LEU A 202 4.63 14.82 -11.36
CA LEU A 202 3.75 15.41 -12.38
C LEU A 202 4.04 14.88 -13.80
N ALA A 203 5.12 14.13 -14.01
CA ALA A 203 5.53 13.65 -15.33
C ALA A 203 4.97 12.24 -15.61
N PHE A 204 3.72 12.11 -16.03
CA PHE A 204 3.11 10.78 -16.25
C PHE A 204 3.41 10.19 -17.64
N PRO A 205 3.49 8.85 -17.81
CA PRO A 205 3.58 7.84 -16.75
C PRO A 205 5.02 7.65 -16.21
N SER A 206 6.02 8.25 -16.86
CA SER A 206 7.45 7.95 -16.65
C SER A 206 8.05 8.45 -15.33
N ARG A 207 7.42 9.43 -14.69
CA ARG A 207 7.88 10.17 -13.50
C ARG A 207 9.29 10.75 -13.64
N ALA A 208 9.66 11.16 -14.85
CA ALA A 208 11.01 11.60 -15.22
C ALA A 208 12.12 10.55 -14.99
N VAL A 209 11.75 9.27 -14.90
CA VAL A 209 12.65 8.12 -14.93
C VAL A 209 12.27 7.20 -16.10
N GLN A 210 12.81 5.99 -16.17
CA GLN A 210 12.43 5.04 -17.23
C GLN A 210 11.03 4.48 -16.90
N PRO A 211 10.03 4.66 -17.78
CA PRO A 211 8.71 4.10 -17.55
C PRO A 211 8.79 2.57 -17.49
N ILE A 212 8.01 2.02 -16.56
CA ILE A 212 7.70 0.59 -16.44
C ILE A 212 6.17 0.43 -16.38
N GLY A 213 5.66 -0.79 -16.46
CA GLY A 213 4.21 -1.07 -16.59
C GLY A 213 3.86 -1.82 -17.87
N TYR A 214 4.82 -1.95 -18.79
CA TYR A 214 4.63 -2.64 -20.06
C TYR A 214 4.27 -4.11 -19.87
N ALA A 215 4.82 -4.80 -18.86
CA ALA A 215 4.54 -6.21 -18.60
C ALA A 215 3.08 -6.41 -18.18
N ALA A 216 2.61 -5.64 -17.19
CA ALA A 216 1.26 -5.78 -16.69
C ALA A 216 0.19 -5.34 -17.69
N VAL A 217 0.43 -4.24 -18.41
CA VAL A 217 -0.46 -3.76 -19.48
C VAL A 217 -0.54 -4.77 -20.62
N SER A 218 0.58 -5.39 -21.00
CA SER A 218 0.60 -6.47 -22.00
C SER A 218 -0.14 -7.71 -21.52
N THR A 219 0.09 -8.11 -20.27
CA THR A 219 -0.54 -9.30 -19.66
C THR A 219 -2.06 -9.15 -19.56
N LEU A 220 -2.53 -7.93 -19.26
CA LEU A 220 -3.96 -7.60 -19.23
C LEU A 220 -4.59 -7.55 -20.63
N GLY A 221 -3.78 -7.52 -21.69
CA GLY A 221 -4.23 -7.46 -23.08
C GLY A 221 -4.66 -6.06 -23.53
N LEU A 222 -4.37 -5.01 -22.76
CA LEU A 222 -4.65 -3.63 -23.16
C LEU A 222 -3.83 -3.23 -24.40
N ALA A 223 -2.63 -3.79 -24.55
CA ALA A 223 -1.71 -3.52 -25.66
C ALA A 223 -1.90 -4.39 -26.92
N MET A 224 -2.86 -5.33 -26.93
CA MET A 224 -3.04 -6.29 -28.04
C MET A 224 -4.13 -5.85 -29.04
N PRO A 225 -4.03 -6.20 -30.34
CA PRO A 225 -4.97 -5.76 -31.38
C PRO A 225 -6.41 -6.21 -31.11
N ALA A 226 -7.33 -5.24 -31.09
CA ALA A 226 -8.79 -5.31 -31.21
C ALA A 226 -9.41 -6.72 -31.33
N GLY A 227 -9.71 -7.35 -30.19
CA GLY A 227 -10.50 -8.59 -30.13
C GLY A 227 -11.73 -8.53 -29.20
N ARG A 228 -11.79 -7.61 -28.24
CA ARG A 228 -12.95 -7.41 -27.37
C ARG A 228 -13.11 -5.93 -27.03
N ARG A 229 -14.28 -5.37 -27.40
CA ARG A 229 -14.81 -4.02 -27.10
C ARG A 229 -13.77 -2.96 -26.73
N LEU A 230 -13.32 -2.22 -27.74
CA LEU A 230 -12.50 -1.02 -27.57
C LEU A 230 -13.33 0.12 -26.95
N ASP A 231 -13.09 0.42 -25.68
CA ASP A 231 -13.23 1.79 -25.21
C ASP A 231 -12.06 2.66 -25.72
N SER A 232 -12.07 3.96 -25.44
CA SER A 232 -11.00 4.88 -25.88
C SER A 232 -9.62 4.54 -25.31
N LEU A 233 -9.57 3.92 -24.12
CA LEU A 233 -8.33 3.53 -23.44
C LEU A 233 -7.61 2.44 -24.21
N SER A 234 -8.33 1.39 -24.60
CA SER A 234 -7.77 0.30 -25.39
C SER A 234 -7.12 0.80 -26.69
N ARG A 235 -7.68 1.81 -27.37
CA ARG A 235 -7.12 2.37 -28.63
C ARG A 235 -5.77 3.08 -28.46
N GLN A 236 -5.43 3.62 -27.28
CA GLN A 236 -4.17 4.35 -27.06
C GLN A 236 -2.99 3.40 -26.84
N ALA A 237 -3.17 2.26 -26.17
CA ALA A 237 -2.09 1.27 -26.04
C ALA A 237 -1.67 0.71 -27.39
N HIS A 238 -2.61 0.62 -28.34
CA HIS A 238 -2.38 0.13 -29.69
C HIS A 238 -1.44 1.02 -30.52
N SER A 239 -1.23 2.30 -30.15
CA SER A 239 -0.25 3.17 -30.83
C SER A 239 1.19 2.94 -30.35
N GLY A 240 1.44 1.92 -29.53
CA GLY A 240 2.75 1.61 -28.96
C GLY A 240 3.16 2.51 -27.80
N GLN A 241 2.23 3.33 -27.28
CA GLN A 241 2.50 4.26 -26.19
C GLN A 241 1.90 3.77 -24.87
N LEU A 242 2.73 3.64 -23.84
CA LEU A 242 2.27 3.46 -22.47
C LEU A 242 1.70 4.80 -21.95
N THR A 243 0.52 4.77 -21.32
CA THR A 243 -0.14 5.95 -20.77
C THR A 243 -0.37 5.80 -19.26
N ALA A 244 -0.67 6.90 -18.59
CA ALA A 244 -0.97 6.89 -17.16
C ALA A 244 -2.25 6.10 -16.87
N GLU A 245 -3.22 6.15 -17.77
CA GLU A 245 -4.50 5.47 -17.65
C GLU A 245 -4.35 3.95 -17.77
N HIS A 246 -3.45 3.45 -18.63
CA HIS A 246 -3.17 2.01 -18.68
C HIS A 246 -2.62 1.49 -17.35
N VAL A 247 -1.68 2.24 -16.76
CA VAL A 247 -1.10 1.91 -15.46
C VAL A 247 -2.16 1.97 -14.36
N ALA A 248 -2.99 3.03 -14.34
CA ALA A 248 -4.06 3.16 -13.37
C ALA A 248 -5.09 2.03 -13.46
N GLU A 249 -5.43 1.55 -14.66
CA GLU A 249 -6.35 0.43 -14.83
C GLU A 249 -5.79 -0.89 -14.30
N VAL A 250 -4.50 -1.16 -14.53
CA VAL A 250 -3.81 -2.30 -13.93
C VAL A 250 -3.89 -2.25 -12.40
N VAL A 251 -3.60 -1.09 -11.80
CA VAL A 251 -3.68 -0.90 -10.34
C VAL A 251 -5.11 -1.09 -9.85
N ARG A 252 -6.11 -0.57 -10.57
CA ARG A 252 -7.53 -0.71 -10.21
C ARG A 252 -7.94 -2.18 -10.17
N ILE A 253 -7.57 -2.97 -11.18
CA ILE A 253 -7.86 -4.41 -11.23
C ILE A 253 -7.14 -5.14 -10.10
N HIS A 254 -5.86 -4.81 -9.86
CA HIS A 254 -5.10 -5.43 -8.78
C HIS A 254 -5.77 -5.21 -7.41
N LEU A 255 -6.11 -3.95 -7.09
CA LEU A 255 -6.79 -3.60 -5.84
C LEU A 255 -8.19 -4.21 -5.74
N GLU A 256 -8.95 -4.28 -6.85
CA GLU A 256 -10.25 -4.94 -6.89
C GLU A 256 -10.13 -6.44 -6.61
N ASP A 257 -9.14 -7.13 -7.17
CA ASP A 257 -8.88 -8.56 -6.92
C ASP A 257 -8.57 -8.84 -5.46
N LEU A 258 -7.63 -8.09 -4.86
CA LEU A 258 -7.28 -8.24 -3.44
C LEU A 258 -8.49 -7.99 -2.54
N SER A 259 -9.25 -6.92 -2.83
CA SER A 259 -10.46 -6.57 -2.09
C SER A 259 -11.52 -7.66 -2.21
N LYS A 260 -11.69 -8.22 -3.41
CA LYS A 260 -12.62 -9.31 -3.68
C LYS A 260 -12.28 -10.57 -2.90
N ILE A 261 -11.00 -10.91 -2.75
CA ILE A 261 -10.58 -12.07 -1.94
C ILE A 261 -11.04 -11.90 -0.48
N CYS A 262 -10.82 -10.73 0.13
CA CYS A 262 -11.31 -10.45 1.48
C CYS A 262 -12.83 -10.57 1.59
N HIS A 263 -13.55 -10.00 0.62
CA HIS A 263 -15.01 -10.04 0.57
C HIS A 263 -15.55 -11.48 0.42
N ASP A 264 -15.00 -12.27 -0.51
CA ASP A 264 -15.40 -13.67 -0.75
C ASP A 264 -15.10 -14.56 0.46
N LEU A 265 -14.07 -14.20 1.25
CA LEU A 265 -13.75 -14.86 2.51
C LEU A 265 -14.60 -14.33 3.68
N GLY A 266 -15.58 -13.45 3.43
CA GLY A 266 -16.59 -13.04 4.41
C GLY A 266 -16.16 -11.93 5.36
N ILE A 267 -15.21 -11.08 4.94
CA ILE A 267 -14.99 -9.78 5.57
C ILE A 267 -15.97 -8.77 4.93
N PRO A 268 -16.81 -8.08 5.71
CA PRO A 268 -17.71 -7.06 5.18
C PRO A 268 -16.97 -5.89 4.53
N ARG A 269 -17.57 -5.27 3.51
CA ARG A 269 -16.97 -4.17 2.73
C ARG A 269 -16.51 -3.02 3.61
N GLU A 270 -17.25 -2.70 4.67
CA GLU A 270 -16.94 -1.65 5.64
C GLU A 270 -15.64 -1.88 6.45
N HIS A 271 -15.06 -3.08 6.34
CA HIS A 271 -13.82 -3.48 6.98
C HIS A 271 -12.71 -3.85 6.00
N VAL A 272 -12.89 -3.61 4.69
CA VAL A 272 -11.83 -3.79 3.68
C VAL A 272 -11.47 -2.41 3.14
N PHE A 273 -10.19 -2.07 3.16
CA PHE A 273 -9.67 -0.78 2.69
C PHE A 273 -8.60 -1.03 1.64
N THR A 274 -8.60 -0.29 0.55
CA THR A 274 -7.48 -0.30 -0.41
C THR A 274 -6.45 0.74 -0.03
N HIS A 275 -5.18 0.49 -0.30
CA HIS A 275 -4.11 1.49 -0.21
C HIS A 275 -3.59 1.82 -1.59
N CYS A 276 -4.14 2.86 -2.21
CA CYS A 276 -3.69 3.31 -3.52
C CYS A 276 -2.51 4.27 -3.42
N GLY A 277 -1.52 4.12 -4.32
CA GLY A 277 -0.44 5.07 -4.51
C GLY A 277 -0.79 6.16 -5.55
N GLY A 278 0.20 6.99 -5.89
CA GLY A 278 0.05 8.04 -6.90
C GLY A 278 -0.67 9.28 -6.37
N TRP A 279 0.11 10.20 -5.77
CA TRP A 279 -0.38 11.44 -5.13
C TRP A 279 -0.09 12.71 -5.95
N GLY A 280 0.32 12.55 -7.21
CA GLY A 280 0.56 13.69 -8.09
C GLY A 280 -0.75 14.37 -8.50
N LYS A 281 -0.77 15.71 -8.54
CA LYS A 281 -1.91 16.42 -9.13
C LYS A 281 -2.12 15.96 -10.58
N GLY A 282 -3.33 15.52 -10.90
CA GLY A 282 -3.68 14.97 -12.22
C GLY A 282 -3.38 13.48 -12.41
N ASP A 283 -2.87 12.77 -11.40
CA ASP A 283 -2.64 11.33 -11.45
C ASP A 283 -3.95 10.54 -11.53
N PRO A 284 -4.20 9.73 -12.59
CA PRO A 284 -5.41 8.92 -12.68
C PRO A 284 -5.43 7.76 -11.68
N THR A 285 -4.29 7.41 -11.08
CA THR A 285 -4.18 6.28 -10.13
C THR A 285 -5.07 6.48 -8.91
N SER A 286 -5.37 7.72 -8.48
CA SER A 286 -6.25 7.97 -7.32
C SER A 286 -7.63 7.30 -7.43
N TYR A 287 -8.16 7.10 -8.65
CA TYR A 287 -9.44 6.40 -8.87
C TYR A 287 -9.34 4.88 -8.70
N ALA A 288 -8.14 4.30 -8.74
CA ALA A 288 -7.92 2.87 -8.58
C ALA A 288 -8.29 2.35 -7.17
N ALA A 289 -8.30 3.23 -6.17
CA ALA A 289 -8.76 2.92 -4.81
C ALA A 289 -10.26 2.56 -4.76
N VAL A 290 -11.07 3.02 -5.72
CA VAL A 290 -12.53 2.90 -5.66
C VAL A 290 -12.97 1.60 -6.32
N ASN A 291 -13.55 0.70 -5.53
CA ASN A 291 -14.22 -0.50 -6.03
C ASN A 291 -15.39 -0.92 -5.13
N LYS A 292 -16.18 -1.90 -5.59
CA LYS A 292 -17.40 -2.37 -4.92
C LYS A 292 -17.18 -3.32 -3.75
N TYR A 293 -15.96 -3.81 -3.55
CA TYR A 293 -15.60 -4.79 -2.52
C TYR A 293 -14.92 -4.16 -1.30
N SER A 294 -14.47 -2.91 -1.40
CA SER A 294 -13.78 -2.18 -0.33
C SER A 294 -14.33 -0.76 -0.11
N CYS A 295 -13.85 -0.15 0.96
CA CYS A 295 -13.76 1.28 1.16
C CYS A 295 -12.46 1.81 0.52
N PRO A 296 -12.45 2.96 -0.15
CA PRO A 296 -11.23 3.50 -0.73
C PRO A 296 -10.33 4.11 0.35
N GLY A 297 -9.03 4.14 0.06
CA GLY A 297 -8.04 4.74 0.94
C GLY A 297 -6.76 5.15 0.22
N TRP A 298 -6.11 6.20 0.75
CA TRP A 298 -5.01 6.90 0.11
C TRP A 298 -3.94 7.36 1.11
N SER A 299 -2.75 7.62 0.57
CA SER A 299 -1.66 8.31 1.25
C SER A 299 -1.84 9.84 1.22
N PHE A 300 -1.61 10.50 2.36
CA PHE A 300 -1.58 11.96 2.47
C PHE A 300 -0.27 12.42 3.10
N TYR A 301 0.54 13.12 2.30
CA TYR A 301 1.81 13.72 2.74
C TYR A 301 1.73 15.24 2.60
N ASP A 302 1.83 15.75 1.37
CA ASP A 302 1.82 17.18 1.07
C ASP A 302 0.46 17.82 1.44
N TYR A 303 -0.61 17.02 1.39
CA TYR A 303 -1.98 17.40 1.75
C TYR A 303 -2.40 16.92 3.15
N ALA A 304 -1.47 16.45 3.99
CA ALA A 304 -1.83 15.96 5.33
C ALA A 304 -2.40 17.06 6.25
N TYR A 305 -2.04 18.33 6.02
CA TYR A 305 -2.61 19.45 6.78
C TYR A 305 -4.10 19.66 6.48
N ASP A 306 -4.47 19.57 5.20
CA ASP A 306 -5.85 19.65 4.73
C ASP A 306 -6.04 18.71 3.54
N VAL A 307 -6.63 17.55 3.82
CA VAL A 307 -6.85 16.51 2.81
C VAL A 307 -7.81 16.95 1.71
N THR A 308 -8.59 18.02 1.91
CA THR A 308 -9.52 18.53 0.90
C THR A 308 -8.82 19.23 -0.26
N GLU A 309 -7.56 19.63 -0.08
CA GLU A 309 -6.71 20.21 -1.12
C GLU A 309 -6.23 19.17 -2.15
N ASP A 310 -6.28 17.87 -1.81
CA ASP A 310 -6.08 16.80 -2.79
C ASP A 310 -7.35 16.63 -3.64
N ILE A 311 -7.45 17.46 -4.67
CA ILE A 311 -8.61 17.50 -5.56
C ILE A 311 -8.89 16.14 -6.25
N ASN A 312 -7.84 15.36 -6.52
CA ASN A 312 -7.95 14.09 -7.21
C ASN A 312 -8.56 13.04 -6.28
N THR A 313 -7.99 12.90 -5.09
CA THR A 313 -8.50 11.99 -4.06
C THR A 313 -9.92 12.37 -3.66
N MET A 314 -10.21 13.66 -3.46
CA MET A 314 -11.57 14.12 -3.16
C MET A 314 -12.54 13.87 -4.32
N SER A 315 -12.07 13.93 -5.58
CA SER A 315 -12.89 13.60 -6.74
C SER A 315 -13.18 12.10 -6.83
N ALA A 316 -12.18 11.25 -6.64
CA ALA A 316 -12.35 9.81 -6.56
C ALA A 316 -13.27 9.41 -5.39
N LEU A 317 -13.14 10.04 -4.23
CA LEU A 317 -14.02 9.78 -3.09
C LEU A 317 -15.50 10.06 -3.43
N ARG A 318 -15.80 11.10 -4.21
CA ARG A 318 -17.17 11.42 -4.64
C ARG A 318 -17.79 10.39 -5.58
N THR A 319 -16.99 9.56 -6.25
CA THR A 319 -17.51 8.47 -7.09
C THR A 319 -17.77 7.18 -6.30
N SER A 320 -17.33 7.12 -5.04
CA SER A 320 -17.50 5.95 -4.19
C SER A 320 -18.85 5.94 -3.47
N ASP A 321 -19.53 4.79 -3.54
CA ASP A 321 -20.73 4.49 -2.76
C ASP A 321 -20.41 3.78 -1.42
N ALA A 322 -19.12 3.62 -1.09
CA ALA A 322 -18.70 2.94 0.13
C ALA A 322 -19.26 3.62 1.39
N PRO A 323 -19.51 2.84 2.45
CA PRO A 323 -19.97 3.39 3.73
C PRO A 323 -18.89 4.25 4.40
N TYR A 324 -17.61 3.96 4.12
CA TYR A 324 -16.46 4.64 4.69
C TYR A 324 -15.35 4.90 3.66
N TRP A 325 -14.38 5.71 4.06
CA TRP A 325 -13.05 5.82 3.44
C TRP A 325 -11.98 5.99 4.53
N ALA A 326 -10.71 5.92 4.16
CA ALA A 326 -9.61 6.10 5.12
C ALA A 326 -8.43 6.89 4.55
N ALA A 327 -7.77 7.65 5.43
CA ALA A 327 -6.40 8.08 5.21
C ALA A 327 -5.49 6.91 5.62
N THR A 328 -5.24 5.99 4.68
CA THR A 328 -4.55 4.70 4.93
C THR A 328 -3.09 4.89 5.28
N GLU A 329 -2.52 6.00 4.85
CA GLU A 329 -1.22 6.48 5.25
C GLU A 329 -1.30 8.00 5.35
N TRP A 330 -0.96 8.53 6.51
CA TRP A 330 -1.07 9.94 6.78
C TRP A 330 0.19 10.37 7.51
N TRP A 331 0.88 11.35 6.97
CA TRP A 331 2.06 11.90 7.61
C TRP A 331 2.17 13.39 7.35
N TYR A 332 1.74 14.16 8.34
CA TYR A 332 2.02 15.59 8.37
C TYR A 332 3.50 15.83 8.63
N LYS A 333 4.23 16.15 7.56
CA LYS A 333 5.67 16.45 7.56
C LYS A 333 6.02 17.80 8.16
N GLY A 334 5.06 18.50 8.78
CA GLY A 334 5.12 19.92 9.17
C GLY A 334 6.53 20.37 9.57
N ASP A 335 6.96 21.52 9.03
CA ASP A 335 8.30 22.06 9.26
C ASP A 335 8.66 21.97 10.75
N ARG A 336 9.91 21.55 11.03
CA ARG A 336 10.47 21.50 12.39
C ARG A 336 10.27 22.87 13.04
N GLY A 337 9.30 23.00 13.95
CA GLY A 337 9.00 24.26 14.64
C GLY A 337 7.53 24.65 14.76
N LYS A 338 6.58 23.93 14.12
CA LYS A 338 5.15 24.17 14.36
C LYS A 338 4.63 23.40 15.58
N GLY A 339 3.77 24.06 16.35
CA GLY A 339 3.34 23.64 17.68
C GLY A 339 2.31 22.53 17.69
N GLN A 340 1.87 22.19 18.90
CA GLN A 340 0.82 21.21 19.15
C GLN A 340 -0.49 21.56 18.40
N MET A 341 -0.78 22.85 18.21
CA MET A 341 -2.03 23.32 17.61
C MET A 341 -2.14 22.95 16.13
N GLU A 342 -1.06 23.09 15.37
CA GLU A 342 -1.04 22.79 13.94
C GLU A 342 -1.22 21.29 13.69
N TRP A 343 -0.61 20.44 14.51
CA TRP A 343 -0.87 19.01 14.50
C TRP A 343 -2.32 18.69 14.83
N LEU A 344 -2.88 19.36 15.85
CA LEU A 344 -4.27 19.14 16.23
C LEU A 344 -5.23 19.56 15.10
N LEU A 345 -4.97 20.68 14.43
CA LEU A 345 -5.74 21.14 13.28
C LEU A 345 -5.63 20.17 12.10
N ALA A 346 -4.44 19.69 11.76
CA ALA A 346 -4.25 18.71 10.68
C ALA A 346 -5.03 17.40 10.93
N ILE A 347 -4.96 16.89 12.17
CA ILE A 347 -5.75 15.73 12.62
C ILE A 347 -7.24 16.04 12.50
N ALA A 348 -7.68 17.19 13.02
CA ALA A 348 -9.08 17.58 13.02
C ALA A 348 -9.64 17.76 11.61
N ASN A 349 -8.88 18.37 10.70
CA ASN A 349 -9.25 18.57 9.30
C ASN A 349 -9.53 17.22 8.63
N THR A 350 -8.62 16.26 8.79
CA THR A 350 -8.77 14.91 8.24
C THR A 350 -9.98 14.19 8.85
N LEU A 351 -10.06 14.10 10.19
CA LEU A 351 -11.15 13.40 10.89
C LEU A 351 -12.51 14.11 10.80
N SER A 352 -12.55 15.36 10.31
CA SER A 352 -13.79 16.10 10.10
C SER A 352 -14.54 15.71 8.85
N ILE A 353 -13.86 15.12 7.88
CA ILE A 353 -14.48 14.71 6.63
C ILE A 353 -15.48 13.59 6.91
N PRO A 354 -16.71 13.67 6.39
CA PRO A 354 -17.70 12.62 6.57
C PRO A 354 -17.17 11.24 6.15
N LYS A 355 -17.62 10.21 6.87
CA LYS A 355 -17.33 8.80 6.57
C LYS A 355 -15.86 8.36 6.71
N VAL A 356 -14.98 9.17 7.29
CA VAL A 356 -13.63 8.69 7.67
C VAL A 356 -13.74 7.58 8.71
N LYS A 357 -13.27 6.38 8.40
CA LYS A 357 -13.22 5.26 9.37
C LYS A 357 -12.01 5.38 10.29
N TYR A 358 -10.85 5.66 9.70
CA TYR A 358 -9.59 5.81 10.41
C TYR A 358 -8.63 6.70 9.63
N MET A 359 -7.62 7.17 10.34
CA MET A 359 -6.44 7.86 9.82
C MET A 359 -5.21 7.17 10.41
N CYS A 360 -4.37 6.57 9.57
CA CYS A 360 -3.19 5.86 10.02
C CYS A 360 -1.97 6.78 9.97
N ILE A 361 -1.46 7.17 11.14
CA ILE A 361 -0.27 8.02 11.23
C ILE A 361 0.97 7.13 11.03
N TYR A 362 1.70 7.35 9.92
CA TYR A 362 2.88 6.56 9.60
C TYR A 362 4.14 7.09 10.29
N ASN A 363 5.18 6.26 10.33
CA ASN A 363 6.49 6.56 10.92
C ASN A 363 6.44 6.86 12.42
N TRP A 364 5.84 5.96 13.21
CA TRP A 364 5.72 6.09 14.67
C TRP A 364 7.02 6.51 15.35
N GLU A 365 8.16 5.97 14.90
CA GLU A 365 9.51 6.34 15.36
C GLU A 365 9.80 7.85 15.32
N ALA A 366 9.39 8.53 14.25
CA ALA A 366 9.51 9.98 14.15
C ALA A 366 8.45 10.72 14.98
N ILE A 367 7.24 10.15 15.07
CA ILE A 367 6.12 10.74 15.82
C ILE A 367 6.38 10.71 17.33
N ARG A 368 6.89 9.61 17.88
CA ARG A 368 7.19 9.49 19.32
C ARG A 368 8.25 10.48 19.79
N ALA A 369 9.18 10.85 18.91
CA ALA A 369 10.18 11.87 19.17
C ALA A 369 9.63 13.30 19.09
N ASN A 370 8.43 13.49 18.53
CA ASN A 370 7.78 14.79 18.38
C ASN A 370 6.73 15.01 19.48
N GLN A 371 7.13 15.73 20.54
CA GLN A 371 6.24 16.03 21.67
C GLN A 371 4.96 16.77 21.27
N ALA A 372 5.03 17.68 20.29
CA ALA A 372 3.87 18.41 19.79
C ALA A 372 2.86 17.46 19.12
N ALA A 373 3.34 16.52 18.30
CA ALA A 373 2.50 15.50 17.66
C ALA A 373 1.85 14.58 18.71
N VAL A 374 2.62 14.05 19.66
CA VAL A 374 2.08 13.19 20.73
C VAL A 374 1.03 13.91 21.57
N ALA A 375 1.29 15.17 21.94
CA ALA A 375 0.33 15.99 22.69
C ALA A 375 -0.94 16.26 21.87
N ALA A 376 -0.81 16.54 20.57
CA ALA A 376 -1.95 16.75 19.68
C ALA A 376 -2.80 15.49 19.52
N ILE A 377 -2.20 14.31 19.36
CA ILE A 377 -2.91 13.02 19.29
C ILE A 377 -3.68 12.75 20.59
N ARG A 378 -3.05 12.97 21.75
CA ARG A 378 -3.70 12.85 23.07
C ARG A 378 -4.92 13.77 23.21
N VAL A 379 -4.85 14.96 22.62
CA VAL A 379 -5.92 15.96 22.68
C VAL A 379 -7.02 15.67 21.65
N GLY A 380 -6.66 15.37 20.41
CA GLY A 380 -7.60 15.11 19.32
C GLY A 380 -8.53 13.92 19.57
N THR A 381 -8.10 12.97 20.41
CA THR A 381 -8.94 11.83 20.85
C THR A 381 -9.96 12.18 21.94
N LYS A 382 -9.89 13.37 22.54
CA LYS A 382 -10.83 13.84 23.58
C LYS A 382 -11.91 14.77 23.03
N PHE A 383 -11.64 15.44 21.91
CA PHE A 383 -12.55 16.41 21.31
C PHE A 383 -13.32 15.77 20.14
N ARG A 384 -14.42 15.05 20.43
CA ARG A 384 -15.60 14.85 19.56
C ARG A 384 -16.58 13.80 20.07
#